data_AF-A0A1S8WLY9-F1
#
_entry.id   AF-A0A1S8WLY9-F1
#
_cell.length_a   1.000
_cell.length_b   1.000
_cell.length_c   1.000
_cell.angle_alpha   90.00
_cell.angle_beta   90.00
_cell.angle_gamma   90.00
#
_symmetry.space_group_name_H-M   'P 1'
#
loop_
_entity.id
_entity.type
_entity.pdbx_description
1 polymer ?
#
loop_
_entity_poly.entity_id
_entity_poly.type
_entity_poly.pdbx_seq_one_letter_code
_entity_poly.pdbx_strand_id
1 'polypeptide(L)'
;EATPVAQASIQLGIALLLGGNVSVQSRMLEYLNRKKLSGFFTSLAGLMQNCSVLDLDTFERCNKAEGLAVGLSDMKGITNLYDADFTCKIFRFLQLLCEGHNLGKW
;
A
#
# COMPACT_ATOMS: atom_id res chain seq x y z
N GLU A 1 -0.09 0.98 -10.90
CA GLU A 1 -1.17 0.00 -10.65
C GLU A 1 -0.74 -1.01 -9.58
N ALA A 2 -1.69 -1.58 -8.84
CA ALA A 2 -1.46 -2.54 -7.76
C ALA A 2 -1.19 -3.96 -8.29
N THR A 3 -0.12 -4.12 -9.07
CA THR A 3 0.26 -5.41 -9.65
C THR A 3 0.83 -6.36 -8.57
N PRO A 4 0.84 -7.69 -8.79
CA PRO A 4 1.48 -8.62 -7.86
C PRO A 4 2.95 -8.29 -7.55
N VAL A 5 3.67 -7.75 -8.54
CA VAL A 5 5.05 -7.27 -8.38
C VAL A 5 5.11 -6.06 -7.45
N ALA A 6 4.19 -5.11 -7.59
CA ALA A 6 4.11 -3.96 -6.70
C ALA A 6 3.79 -4.40 -5.25
N GLN A 7 2.85 -5.33 -5.08
CA GLN A 7 2.48 -5.89 -3.78
C GLN A 7 3.67 -6.57 -3.08
N ALA A 8 4.38 -7.46 -3.80
CA ALA A 8 5.57 -8.12 -3.29
C ALA A 8 6.70 -7.13 -2.97
N SER A 9 6.87 -6.10 -3.80
CA SER A 9 7.89 -5.06 -3.61
C SER A 9 7.63 -4.22 -2.36
N ILE A 10 6.37 -3.82 -2.12
CA ILE A 10 5.97 -3.12 -0.89
C ILE A 10 6.20 -4.01 0.34
N GLN A 11 5.83 -5.29 0.26
CA GLN A 11 6.05 -6.23 1.36
C GLN A 11 7.53 -6.40 1.71
N LEU A 12 8.40 -6.51 0.70
CA LEU A 12 9.86 -6.55 0.90
C LEU A 12 10.36 -5.24 1.53
N GLY A 13 9.89 -4.09 1.04
CA GLY A 13 10.23 -2.78 1.59
C GLY A 13 9.88 -2.66 3.08
N ILE A 14 8.69 -3.12 3.48
CA ILE A 14 8.26 -3.18 4.89
C ILE A 14 9.22 -4.05 5.71
N ALA A 15 9.56 -5.25 5.22
CA ALA A 15 10.45 -6.16 5.93
C ALA A 15 11.86 -5.56 6.16
N LEU A 16 12.39 -4.82 5.18
CA LEU A 16 13.71 -4.18 5.29
C LEU A 16 13.72 -2.98 6.25
N LEU A 17 12.60 -2.26 6.35
CA LEU A 17 12.48 -1.04 7.15
C LEU A 17 11.99 -1.28 8.57
N LEU A 18 11.54 -2.50 8.89
CA LEU A 18 10.91 -2.86 10.16
C LEU A 18 11.76 -2.41 11.36
N GLY A 19 11.10 -1.77 12.34
CA GLY A 19 11.76 -1.25 13.54
C GLY A 19 12.54 0.05 13.32
N GLY A 20 12.32 0.75 12.19
CA GLY A 20 12.97 2.02 11.90
C GLY A 20 14.44 1.87 11.52
N ASN A 21 14.75 0.97 10.58
CA ASN A 21 16.11 0.73 10.11
C ASN A 21 16.73 1.95 9.42
N VAL A 22 17.40 2.81 10.21
CA VAL A 22 17.96 4.08 9.76
C VAL A 22 18.96 3.86 8.62
N SER A 23 19.80 2.82 8.65
CA SER A 23 20.79 2.57 7.59
C SER A 23 20.15 2.34 6.22
N VAL A 24 19.03 1.60 6.18
CA VAL A 24 18.27 1.39 4.94
C VAL A 24 17.55 2.67 4.52
N GLN A 25 16.90 3.36 5.45
CA GLN A 25 16.26 4.66 5.19
C GLN A 25 17.26 5.65 4.58
N SER A 26 18.50 5.65 5.08
CA SER A 26 19.60 6.47 4.58
C SER A 26 19.96 6.20 3.15
N ARG A 27 20.19 4.93 2.86
CA ARG A 27 20.59 4.50 1.54
C ARG A 27 19.48 4.75 0.51
N MET A 28 18.22 4.59 0.90
CA MET A 28 17.08 4.90 0.04
C MET A 28 17.00 6.39 -0.27
N LEU A 29 17.14 7.27 0.73
CA LEU A 29 17.12 8.72 0.54
C LEU A 29 18.28 9.20 -0.34
N GLU A 30 19.50 8.73 -0.07
CA GLU A 30 20.69 9.03 -0.88
C GLU A 30 20.47 8.61 -2.33
N TYR A 31 19.91 7.41 -2.55
CA TYR A 31 19.65 6.89 -3.88
C TYR A 31 18.64 7.76 -4.64
N LEU A 32 17.52 8.13 -4.02
CA LEU A 32 16.51 9.02 -4.61
C LEU A 32 17.09 10.39 -4.96
N ASN A 33 17.90 10.98 -4.06
CA ASN A 33 18.50 12.29 -4.29
C ASN A 33 19.54 12.25 -5.42
N ARG A 34 20.41 11.23 -5.45
CA ARG A 34 21.45 11.07 -6.47
C ARG A 34 20.87 10.82 -7.85
N LYS A 35 19.80 10.01 -7.94
CA LYS A 35 19.16 9.65 -9.21
C LYS A 35 18.03 10.60 -9.62
N LYS A 36 17.66 11.57 -8.77
CA LYS A 36 16.56 12.53 -8.99
C LYS A 36 15.24 11.84 -9.40
N LEU A 37 14.92 10.74 -8.73
CA LEU A 37 13.79 9.88 -9.09
C LEU A 37 12.46 10.41 -8.54
N SER A 38 11.93 11.48 -9.16
CA SER A 38 10.59 11.99 -8.86
C SER A 38 9.48 10.96 -9.13
N GLY A 39 9.71 10.07 -10.10
CA GLY A 39 8.78 8.99 -10.49
C GLY A 39 8.42 8.02 -9.36
N PHE A 40 9.27 7.89 -8.34
CA PHE A 40 8.96 7.11 -7.14
C PHE A 40 7.73 7.67 -6.42
N PHE A 41 7.68 8.99 -6.20
CA PHE A 41 6.60 9.64 -5.47
C PHE A 41 5.31 9.68 -6.28
N THR A 42 5.38 9.90 -7.59
CA THR A 42 4.18 9.86 -8.44
C THR A 42 3.60 8.46 -8.55
N SER A 43 4.44 7.42 -8.61
CA SER A 43 3.99 6.02 -8.59
C SER A 43 3.29 5.67 -7.27
N LEU A 44 3.84 6.12 -6.14
CA LEU A 44 3.26 5.89 -4.82
C LEU A 44 1.94 6.65 -4.64
N ALA A 45 1.87 7.90 -5.11
CA ALA A 45 0.63 8.68 -5.13
C ALA A 45 -0.46 7.99 -5.98
N GLY A 46 -0.10 7.44 -7.14
CA GLY A 46 -1.03 6.68 -7.97
C GLY A 46 -1.54 5.40 -7.30
N LEU A 47 -0.70 4.70 -6.51
CA LEU A 47 -1.16 3.56 -5.71
C LEU A 47 -2.16 3.99 -4.62
N MET A 48 -1.90 5.12 -3.94
CA MET A 48 -2.79 5.65 -2.91
C MET A 48 -4.13 6.13 -3.49
N GLN A 49 -4.12 6.77 -4.65
CA GLN A 49 -5.33 7.23 -5.34
C GLN A 49 -6.24 6.07 -5.77
N ASN A 50 -5.65 4.92 -6.06
CA ASN A 50 -6.39 3.73 -6.50
C ASN A 50 -6.90 2.87 -5.34
N CYS A 51 -6.64 3.23 -4.08
CA CYS A 51 -7.15 2.49 -2.93
C CYS A 51 -8.68 2.61 -2.85
N SER A 52 -9.37 1.50 -2.68
CA SER A 52 -10.82 1.50 -2.52
C SER A 52 -11.24 2.15 -1.19
N VAL A 53 -12.43 2.73 -1.20
CA VAL A 53 -13.09 3.27 -0.01
C VAL A 53 -14.43 2.57 0.16
N LEU A 54 -15.07 2.77 1.31
CA LEU A 54 -16.42 2.27 1.54
C LEU A 54 -17.37 2.85 0.49
N ASP A 55 -17.99 1.96 -0.28
CA ASP A 55 -18.97 2.30 -1.30
C ASP A 55 -20.31 1.62 -0.98
N LEU A 56 -21.36 2.44 -0.84
CA LEU A 56 -22.68 1.97 -0.42
C LEU A 56 -23.31 1.05 -1.47
N ASP A 57 -23.16 1.36 -2.75
CA ASP A 57 -23.73 0.57 -3.85
C ASP A 57 -23.09 -0.83 -3.91
N THR A 58 -21.76 -0.90 -3.74
CA THR A 58 -21.01 -2.15 -3.66
C THR A 58 -21.41 -2.95 -2.42
N PHE A 59 -21.58 -2.28 -1.28
CA PHE A 59 -22.07 -2.90 -0.05
C PHE A 59 -23.46 -3.52 -0.22
N GLU A 60 -24.43 -2.79 -0.79
CA GLU A 60 -25.79 -3.31 -1.01
C GLU A 60 -25.81 -4.50 -1.97
N ARG A 61 -24.98 -4.48 -3.01
CA ARG A 61 -24.83 -5.61 -3.95
C ARG A 61 -24.27 -6.84 -3.24
N CYS A 62 -23.25 -6.67 -2.39
CA CYS A 62 -22.70 -7.76 -1.58
C CYS A 62 -23.78 -8.36 -0.66
N ASN A 63 -24.51 -7.51 0.07
CA ASN A 63 -25.56 -7.96 1.00
C ASN A 63 -26.70 -8.73 0.29
N LYS A 64 -27.11 -8.29 -0.90
CA LYS A 64 -28.09 -9.02 -1.73
C LYS A 64 -27.56 -10.39 -2.18
N ALA A 65 -26.29 -10.48 -2.56
CA ALA A 65 -25.67 -11.72 -2.96
C ALA A 65 -25.56 -12.74 -1.81
N GLU A 66 -25.18 -12.27 -0.61
CA GLU A 66 -25.17 -13.09 0.61
C GLU A 66 -26.57 -13.62 0.93
N GLY A 67 -27.61 -12.78 0.80
CA GLY A 67 -29.01 -13.18 0.99
C GLY A 67 -29.50 -14.26 0.02
N LEU A 68 -28.83 -14.44 -1.12
CA LEU A 68 -29.09 -15.50 -2.11
C LEU A 68 -28.19 -16.73 -1.91
N ALA A 69 -27.41 -16.78 -0.82
CA ALA A 69 -26.39 -17.79 -0.55
C ALA A 69 -25.31 -17.92 -1.65
N VAL A 70 -25.11 -16.87 -2.44
CA VAL A 70 -23.96 -16.77 -3.35
C VAL A 70 -22.74 -16.42 -2.50
N GLY A 71 -21.74 -17.30 -2.46
CA GLY A 71 -20.55 -17.09 -1.64
C GLY A 71 -19.78 -15.84 -2.09
N LEU A 72 -19.44 -14.95 -1.15
CA LEU A 72 -18.59 -13.79 -1.42
C LEU A 72 -17.19 -14.15 -1.95
N SER A 73 -16.75 -15.40 -1.76
CA SER A 73 -15.51 -15.94 -2.33
C SER A 73 -15.49 -15.87 -3.86
N ASP A 74 -16.67 -15.93 -4.50
CA ASP A 74 -16.82 -15.90 -5.95
C ASP A 74 -16.83 -14.44 -6.49
N MET A 75 -16.87 -13.44 -5.60
CA MET A 75 -16.89 -12.01 -5.91
C MET A 75 -15.53 -11.32 -5.68
N LYS A 76 -14.43 -12.06 -5.88
CA LYS A 76 -13.07 -11.54 -5.66
C LYS A 76 -12.81 -10.28 -6.50
N GLY A 77 -12.49 -9.17 -5.83
CA GLY A 77 -12.24 -7.86 -6.48
C GLY A 77 -13.49 -7.01 -6.72
N ILE A 78 -14.66 -7.52 -6.34
CA ILE A 78 -15.96 -6.82 -6.44
C ILE A 78 -16.53 -6.55 -5.03
N THR A 79 -15.99 -7.21 -4.00
CA THR A 79 -16.40 -7.00 -2.62
C THR A 79 -15.94 -5.64 -2.10
N ASN A 80 -16.71 -5.11 -1.16
CA ASN A 80 -16.36 -3.88 -0.47
C ASN A 80 -14.97 -4.00 0.19
N LEU A 81 -14.14 -2.97 0.08
CA LEU A 81 -12.79 -2.90 0.65
C LEU A 81 -11.86 -4.09 0.29
N TYR A 82 -12.01 -4.65 -0.92
CA TYR A 82 -11.24 -5.84 -1.34
C TYR A 82 -9.71 -5.67 -1.30
N ASP A 83 -9.21 -4.43 -1.36
CA ASP A 83 -7.79 -4.07 -1.36
C ASP A 83 -7.29 -3.54 -0.01
N ALA A 84 -8.11 -3.59 1.05
CA ALA A 84 -7.78 -2.98 2.35
C ALA A 84 -6.43 -3.43 2.92
N ASP A 85 -6.07 -4.72 2.79
CA ASP A 85 -4.77 -5.24 3.22
C ASP A 85 -3.61 -4.58 2.47
N PHE A 86 -3.75 -4.38 1.16
CA PHE A 86 -2.72 -3.72 0.37
C PHE A 86 -2.65 -2.22 0.64
N THR A 87 -3.80 -1.55 0.80
CA THR A 87 -3.88 -0.16 1.24
C THR A 87 -3.14 0.05 2.57
N CYS A 88 -3.41 -0.79 3.58
CA CYS A 88 -2.70 -0.77 4.85
C CYS A 88 -1.18 -0.93 4.69
N LYS A 89 -0.74 -1.83 3.79
CA LYS A 89 0.70 -2.03 3.52
C LYS A 89 1.35 -0.81 2.88
N ILE A 90 0.66 -0.09 1.99
CA ILE A 90 1.17 1.17 1.41
C ILE A 90 1.44 2.19 2.52
N PHE A 91 0.46 2.41 3.40
CA PHE A 91 0.61 3.38 4.50
C PHE A 91 1.64 2.93 5.55
N ARG A 92 1.71 1.63 5.85
CA ARG A 92 2.75 1.08 6.73
C ARG A 92 4.14 1.27 6.14
N PHE A 93 4.31 1.03 4.85
CA PHE A 93 5.58 1.29 4.16
C PHE A 93 5.98 2.78 4.26
N LEU A 94 5.06 3.69 3.97
CA LEU A 94 5.29 5.13 4.08
C LEU A 94 5.71 5.56 5.48
N GLN A 95 5.00 5.09 6.51
CA GLN A 95 5.33 5.42 7.89
C GLN A 95 6.71 4.85 8.29
N LEU A 96 7.04 3.64 7.84
CA LEU A 96 8.34 3.00 8.09
C LEU A 96 9.53 3.71 7.43
N LEU A 97 9.32 4.51 6.37
CA LEU A 97 10.40 5.33 5.79
C LEU A 97 10.91 6.40 6.76
N CYS A 98 10.08 6.80 7.74
CA CYS A 98 10.37 7.88 8.67
C CYS A 98 10.41 7.44 10.15
N GLU A 99 10.18 6.16 10.46
CA GLU A 99 10.09 5.63 11.83
C GLU A 99 11.39 5.83 12.64
N GLY A 100 12.53 5.99 11.99
CA GLY A 100 13.85 6.11 12.62
C GLY A 100 14.22 7.49 13.21
N HIS A 101 13.28 8.45 13.26
CA HIS A 101 13.52 9.83 13.70
C HIS A 101 14.68 10.52 12.95
N ASN A 102 14.49 10.58 11.64
CA ASN A 102 15.52 10.91 10.66
C ASN A 102 16.06 12.36 10.72
N LEU A 103 15.36 13.30 11.37
CA LEU A 103 15.65 14.75 11.37
C LEU A 103 16.92 15.21 12.12
N GLY A 104 17.86 14.30 12.46
CA GLY A 104 19.14 14.67 13.08
C GLY A 104 20.30 13.73 12.73
N LYS A 105 20.15 12.92 11.67
CA LYS A 105 21.10 11.86 11.29
C LYS A 105 21.53 11.90 9.81
N TRP A 106 21.26 13.01 9.12
CA TRP A 106 21.62 13.26 7.71
C TRP A 106 22.71 14.31 7.58
#